data_AF-A0A7W0X7I3-F1
#
_entry.id   AF-A0A7W0X7I3-F1
#
_cell.length_a   1.000
_cell.length_b   1.000
_cell.length_c   1.000
_cell.angle_alpha   90.00
_cell.angle_beta   90.00
_cell.angle_gamma   90.00
#
_symmetry.space_group_name_H-M   'P 1'
#
loop_
_entity.id
_entity.type
_entity.pdbx_description
1 polymer ?
#
loop_
_entity_poly.entity_id
_entity_poly.type
_entity_poly.pdbx_seq_one_letter_code
_entity_poly.pdbx_strand_id
1 'polypeptide(L)' 'MPTPPPKPLAGLKVLELGALIAGPFCAKVLAEFGAEVVKL' A
#
# COMPACT_ATOMS: atom_id res chain seq x y z
N MET A 1 4.83 -10.50 -25.74
CA MET A 1 5.45 -10.70 -24.40
C MET A 1 4.31 -10.73 -23.40
N PRO A 2 4.20 -11.74 -22.51
CA PRO A 2 3.13 -11.77 -21.52
C PRO A 2 3.28 -10.60 -20.53
N THR A 3 2.17 -9.97 -20.17
CA THR A 3 2.13 -8.89 -19.17
C THR A 3 2.49 -9.47 -17.79
N PRO A 4 3.31 -8.78 -16.98
CA PRO A 4 3.54 -9.20 -15.60
C PRO A 4 2.23 -9.30 -14.84
N PRO A 5 2.09 -10.28 -13.92
CA PRO A 5 0.91 -10.34 -13.07
C PRO A 5 0.82 -9.07 -12.21
N PRO A 6 -0.41 -8.61 -11.89
CA PRO A 6 -0.61 -7.46 -11.02
C PRO A 6 0.04 -7.69 -9.65
N LYS A 7 0.46 -6.61 -8.99
CA LYS A 7 1.02 -6.70 -7.65
C LYS A 7 -0.01 -7.26 -6.64
N PRO A 8 0.42 -7.89 -5.54
CA PRO A 8 -0.48 -8.60 -4.63
C PRO A 8 -1.64 -7.77 -4.05
N LEU A 9 -1.45 -6.46 -3.87
CA LEU A 9 -2.47 -5.54 -3.34
C LEU A 9 -2.97 -4.54 -4.39
N ALA A 10 -2.74 -4.80 -5.68
CA ALA A 10 -3.21 -3.93 -6.75
C ALA A 10 -4.74 -3.76 -6.69
N GLY A 11 -5.21 -2.52 -6.78
CA GLY A 11 -6.63 -2.17 -6.75
C GLY A 11 -7.21 -1.95 -5.34
N LEU A 12 -6.45 -2.19 -4.27
CA LEU A 12 -6.86 -1.84 -2.92
C LEU A 12 -6.53 -0.38 -2.60
N LYS A 13 -7.47 0.31 -1.94
CA LYS A 13 -7.28 1.63 -1.35
C LYS A 13 -7.14 1.49 0.17
N VAL A 14 -6.10 2.08 0.74
CA VAL A 14 -5.79 1.99 2.17
C VAL A 14 -5.77 3.40 2.76
N LEU A 15 -6.51 3.59 3.85
CA LEU A 15 -6.48 4.82 4.63
C LEU A 15 -5.54 4.66 5.82
N GLU A 16 -4.50 5.49 5.89
CA GLU A 16 -3.53 5.52 6.98
C GLU A 16 -4.00 6.50 8.05
N LEU A 17 -4.32 5.98 9.23
CA LEU A 17 -4.81 6.73 10.40
C LEU A 17 -3.86 6.60 11.61
N GLY A 18 -2.71 5.96 11.42
CA GLY A 18 -1.73 5.72 12.46
C GLY A 18 -0.84 6.92 12.72
N ALA A 19 -0.21 6.93 13.89
CA ALA A 19 0.74 7.94 14.29
C ALA A 19 2.13 7.33 14.52
N LEU A 20 3.12 8.21 14.65
CA LEU A 20 4.51 7.86 14.93
C LEU A 20 5.09 6.96 13.82
N ILE A 21 5.76 5.86 14.18
CA ILE A 21 6.59 5.07 13.26
C ILE A 21 5.81 3.90 12.69
N ALA A 22 5.03 3.19 13.51
CA ALA A 22 4.40 1.93 13.12
C ALA A 22 3.34 2.12 12.02
N GLY A 23 2.50 3.16 12.12
CA GLY A 23 1.45 3.45 11.12
C GLY A 23 2.02 3.69 9.73
N PRO A 24 2.87 4.72 9.55
CA PRO A 24 3.53 5.00 8.28
C PRO A 24 4.38 3.84 7.75
N PHE A 25 5.04 3.08 8.63
CA PHE A 25 5.82 1.92 8.21
C PHE A 25 4.94 0.81 7.63
N CYS A 26 3.86 0.43 8.32
CA CYS A 26 2.92 -0.55 7.80
C CYS A 26 2.31 -0.09 6.48
N ALA A 27 1.90 1.18 6.39
CA ALA A 27 1.33 1.75 5.18
C ALA A 27 2.31 1.74 4.00
N LYS A 28 3.59 2.02 4.24
CA LYS A 28 4.66 1.90 3.23
C LYS A 28 4.77 0.49 2.66
N VAL A 29 4.75 -0.54 3.52
CA VAL A 29 4.82 -1.94 3.08
C VAL A 29 3.61 -2.31 2.20
N LEU A 30 2.41 -1.83 2.55
CA LEU A 30 1.21 -2.03 1.73
C LEU A 30 1.33 -1.36 0.35
N ALA A 31 1.88 -0.14 0.29
CA ALA A 31 2.12 0.56 -0.98
C ALA A 31 3.16 -0.17 -1.87
N GLU A 32 4.20 -0.76 -1.28
CA GLU A 32 5.19 -1.55 -2.02
C GLU A 32 4.55 -2.75 -2.74
N PHE A 33 3.57 -3.39 -2.10
CA PHE A 33 2.74 -4.44 -2.69
C PHE A 33 1.60 -3.95 -3.59
N GLY A 34 1.52 -2.65 -3.87
CA GLY A 34 0.65 -2.08 -4.91
C GLY A 34 -0.68 -1.51 -4.41
N ALA A 35 -0.86 -1.35 -3.11
CA ALA A 35 -2.00 -0.61 -2.59
C ALA A 35 -1.87 0.90 -2.85
N GLU A 36 -3.00 1.57 -3.09
CA GLU A 36 -3.12 3.03 -3.12
C GLU A 36 -3.33 3.53 -1.68
N VAL A 37 -2.30 4.10 -1.08
CA VAL A 37 -2.33 4.55 0.32
C VAL A 37 -2.60 6.05 0.38
N VAL A 38 -3.61 6.45 1.15
CA VAL A 38 -3.92 7.86 1.48
C VAL A 38 -3.72 8.07 2.97
N LYS A 39 -2.96 9.10 3.34
CA LYS A 39 -2.70 9.49 4.73
C LYS A 39 -3.62 10.64 5.15
N LEU A 40 -4.19 10.55 6.36
CA LEU A 40 -4.91 11.65 7.03
C LEU A 40 -4.10 12.24 8.19
#